data_AF-A0A5A7QMF9-F1
#
_entry.id   AF-A0A5A7QMF9-F1
#
_cell.length_a   1.000
_cell.length_b   1.000
_cell.length_c   1.000
_cell.angle_alpha   90.00
_cell.angle_beta   90.00
_cell.angle_gamma   90.00
#
_symmetry.space_group_name_H-M   'P 1'
#
loop_
_entity.id
_entity.type
_entity.pdbx_description
1 polymer ?
#
loop_
_entity_poly.entity_id
_entity_poly.type
_entity_poly.pdbx_seq_one_letter_code
_entity_poly.pdbx_strand_id
1 'polypeptide(L)'
;MDYRNLIRHVILGLPGYVQFTSPTCRYVDLLALYQVKAFLRGDSLPFSAGQLEGIASLVNMCTRVIRRLSSTSICYWIIEYLRQQPKHKTFSALVLRFIKDRVAAILLMEVGLQASVWVSYLYV
;
A
#
# COMPACT_ATOMS: atom_id res chain seq x y z
N MET A 1 32.73 -5.30 -0.32
CA MET A 1 31.33 -4.97 0.04
C MET A 1 30.96 -5.84 1.22
N ASP A 2 30.77 -5.25 2.40
CA ASP A 2 30.39 -6.01 3.59
C ASP A 2 28.86 -6.17 3.62
N TYR A 3 28.37 -7.34 3.21
CA TYR A 3 26.93 -7.66 3.14
C TYR A 3 26.30 -7.92 4.52
N ARG A 4 27.06 -7.74 5.61
CA ARG A 4 26.66 -8.13 6.97
C ARG A 4 25.60 -7.25 7.62
N ASN A 5 25.29 -6.08 7.05
CA ASN A 5 24.32 -5.11 7.60
C ASN A 5 23.11 -4.85 6.67
N LEU A 6 22.62 -5.87 5.96
CA LEU A 6 21.37 -5.75 5.20
C LEU A 6 20.15 -5.84 6.13
N ILE A 7 19.12 -5.06 5.83
CA ILE A 7 17.84 -5.12 6.56
C ILE A 7 17.01 -6.26 5.97
N ARG A 8 16.71 -7.26 6.81
CA ARG A 8 15.89 -8.41 6.44
C ARG A 8 14.49 -7.98 6.04
N HIS A 9 14.03 -8.44 4.86
CA HIS A 9 12.66 -8.24 4.41
C HIS A 9 11.77 -9.39 4.91
N VAL A 10 11.16 -9.22 6.09
CA VAL A 10 10.42 -10.28 6.81
C VAL A 10 9.38 -10.99 5.94
N ILE A 11 8.58 -10.23 5.19
CA ILE A 11 7.49 -10.78 4.35
C ILE A 11 8.03 -11.64 3.19
N LEU A 12 9.23 -11.35 2.69
CA LEU A 12 9.84 -12.09 1.58
C LEU A 12 10.81 -13.17 2.09
N GLY A 13 11.13 -13.19 3.37
CA GLY A 13 12.14 -14.08 3.95
C GLY A 13 13.58 -13.79 3.51
N LEU A 14 13.85 -12.68 2.81
CA LEU A 14 15.15 -12.37 2.22
C LEU A 14 16.05 -11.56 3.18
N PRO A 15 17.39 -11.77 3.14
CA PRO A 15 18.34 -11.03 3.98
C PRO A 15 18.43 -9.54 3.59
N GLY A 16 18.07 -9.18 2.36
CA GLY A 16 17.95 -7.80 1.90
C GLY A 16 17.08 -7.73 0.65
N TYR A 17 16.38 -6.60 0.47
CA TYR A 17 15.54 -6.36 -0.69
C TYR A 17 15.61 -4.89 -1.10
N VAL A 18 15.70 -4.65 -2.41
CA VAL A 18 15.62 -3.33 -3.00
C VAL A 18 14.67 -3.36 -4.19
N GLN A 19 13.96 -2.27 -4.36
CA GLN A 19 13.07 -2.04 -5.49
C GLN A 19 13.86 -1.51 -6.69
N PHE A 20 13.62 -2.06 -7.89
CA PHE A 20 14.40 -1.71 -9.09
C PHE A 20 13.60 -1.73 -10.41
N THR A 21 12.46 -2.40 -10.45
CA THR A 21 11.79 -2.80 -11.70
C THR A 21 10.83 -1.77 -12.29
N SER A 22 10.61 -0.62 -11.64
CA SER A 22 9.67 0.39 -12.16
C SER A 22 10.20 1.84 -12.08
N PRO A 23 11.33 2.15 -12.74
CA PRO A 23 11.97 3.46 -12.67
C PRO A 23 11.13 4.61 -13.24
N THR A 24 10.15 4.33 -14.11
CA THR A 24 9.26 5.34 -14.69
C THR A 24 8.20 5.86 -13.70
N CYS A 25 7.85 5.07 -12.69
CA CYS A 25 6.80 5.42 -11.72
C CYS A 25 7.25 5.40 -10.26
N ARG A 26 8.49 4.96 -9.97
CA ARG A 26 9.09 4.97 -8.64
C ARG A 26 10.47 5.63 -8.69
N TYR A 27 10.58 6.78 -8.03
CA TYR A 27 11.82 7.57 -8.06
C TYR A 27 13.01 6.81 -7.43
N VAL A 28 12.79 6.02 -6.38
CA VAL A 28 13.85 5.22 -5.75
C VAL A 28 14.41 4.15 -6.71
N ASP A 29 13.55 3.51 -7.52
CA ASP A 29 13.99 2.57 -8.56
C ASP A 29 14.86 3.27 -9.62
N LEU A 30 14.55 4.52 -9.99
CA LEU A 30 15.35 5.32 -10.90
C LEU A 30 16.75 5.61 -10.33
N LEU A 31 16.85 5.96 -9.05
CA LEU A 31 18.13 6.18 -8.37
C LEU A 31 18.95 4.91 -8.31
N ALA A 32 18.32 3.77 -8.01
CA ALA A 32 18.99 2.48 -8.03
C ALA A 32 19.51 2.15 -9.44
N LEU A 33 18.72 2.44 -10.49
CA LEU A 33 19.15 2.28 -11.88
C LEU A 33 20.39 3.14 -12.20
N TYR A 34 20.44 4.39 -11.73
CA TYR A 34 21.61 5.25 -11.90
C TYR A 34 22.86 4.73 -11.18
N GLN A 35 22.72 4.25 -9.94
CA GLN A 35 23.83 3.65 -9.19
C GLN A 35 24.38 2.41 -9.90
N VAL A 36 23.51 1.49 -10.34
CA VAL A 36 23.91 0.28 -11.06
C VAL A 36 24.57 0.62 -12.39
N LYS A 37 23.98 1.56 -13.15
CA LYS A 37 24.54 1.99 -14.44
C LYS A 37 25.95 2.60 -14.29
N ALA A 38 26.17 3.46 -13.30
CA ALA A 38 27.48 4.05 -13.05
C ALA A 38 28.50 2.99 -12.62
N PHE A 39 28.11 2.10 -11.70
CA PHE A 39 28.97 1.00 -11.24
C PHE A 39 29.42 0.10 -12.38
N LEU A 40 28.49 -0.31 -13.26
CA LEU A 40 28.81 -1.17 -14.41
C LEU A 40 29.72 -0.49 -15.44
N ARG A 41 29.76 0.84 -15.46
CA ARG A 41 30.65 1.63 -16.34
C ARG A 41 32.01 1.91 -15.73
N GLY A 42 32.21 1.63 -14.44
CA GLY A 42 33.39 2.06 -13.70
C GLY A 42 33.41 3.56 -13.38
N ASP A 43 32.26 4.24 -13.55
CA ASP A 43 32.10 5.65 -13.19
C ASP A 43 31.99 5.81 -11.66
N SER A 44 32.21 7.03 -11.17
CA SER A 44 31.89 7.34 -9.77
C SER A 44 30.39 7.19 -9.49
N LEU A 45 30.06 6.65 -8.32
CA LEU A 45 28.66 6.51 -7.92
C LEU A 45 28.01 7.89 -7.79
N PRO A 46 26.87 8.16 -8.47
CA PRO A 46 26.24 9.48 -8.47
C PRO A 46 25.70 9.91 -7.10
N PHE A 47 25.45 8.97 -6.18
CA PHE A 47 24.92 9.27 -4.86
C PHE A 47 25.67 8.54 -3.74
N SER A 48 25.90 9.24 -2.63
CA SER A 48 26.36 8.64 -1.37
C SER A 48 25.21 7.96 -0.61
N ALA A 49 25.53 7.12 0.36
CA ALA A 49 24.53 6.46 1.20
C ALA A 49 23.62 7.46 1.93
N GLY A 50 24.18 8.54 2.51
CA GLY A 50 23.41 9.57 3.21
C GLY A 50 22.51 10.38 2.27
N GLN A 51 22.94 10.63 1.03
CA GLN A 51 22.08 11.27 0.02
C GLN A 51 20.89 10.37 -0.34
N LEU A 52 21.14 9.08 -0.57
CA LEU A 52 20.08 8.12 -0.87
C LEU A 52 19.08 7.99 0.29
N GLU A 53 19.56 7.97 1.53
CA GLU A 53 18.71 7.92 2.73
C GLU A 53 17.83 9.16 2.85
N GLY A 54 18.41 10.36 2.66
CA GLY A 54 17.67 11.62 2.69
C GLY A 54 16.57 11.67 1.62
N ILE A 55 16.90 11.28 0.38
CA ILE A 55 15.93 11.23 -0.72
C ILE A 55 14.85 10.17 -0.45
N ALA A 56 15.21 8.98 0.00
CA ALA A 56 14.26 7.91 0.33
C ALA A 56 13.29 8.34 1.44
N SER A 57 13.76 9.06 2.46
CA SER A 57 12.93 9.61 3.52
C SER A 57 11.86 10.57 2.96
N LEU A 58 12.26 11.50 2.10
CA LEU A 58 11.34 12.44 1.44
C LEU A 58 10.32 11.71 0.55
N VAL A 59 10.78 10.79 -0.31
CA VAL A 59 9.89 10.00 -1.18
C VAL A 59 8.90 9.17 -0.36
N ASN A 60 9.33 8.62 0.78
CA ASN A 60 8.44 7.88 1.68
C ASN A 60 7.35 8.78 2.29
N MET A 61 7.66 10.04 2.63
CA MET A 61 6.65 11.00 3.07
C MET A 61 5.61 11.25 1.97
N CYS A 62 6.04 11.54 0.75
CA CYS A 62 5.13 11.75 -0.38
C CYS A 62 4.29 10.49 -0.67
N THR A 63 4.91 9.32 -0.64
CA THR A 63 4.25 8.04 -0.88
C THR A 63 3.13 7.78 0.14
N ARG A 64 3.32 8.15 1.41
CA ARG A 64 2.27 8.07 2.44
C ARG A 64 1.07 8.95 2.11
N VAL A 65 1.31 10.18 1.64
CA VAL A 65 0.24 11.10 1.23
C VAL A 65 -0.51 10.56 0.01
N ILE A 66 0.23 10.11 -1.02
CA ILE A 66 -0.35 9.54 -2.25
C ILE A 66 -1.21 8.31 -1.93
N ARG A 67 -0.73 7.42 -1.06
CA ARG A 67 -1.51 6.24 -0.61
C ARG A 67 -2.81 6.65 0.05
N ARG A 68 -2.78 7.63 0.94
CA ARG A 68 -4.00 8.14 1.61
C ARG A 68 -4.98 8.72 0.60
N LEU A 69 -4.50 9.55 -0.33
CA LEU A 69 -5.35 10.13 -1.37
C LEU A 69 -5.95 9.06 -2.28
N SER A 70 -5.16 8.07 -2.68
CA SER A 70 -5.61 6.94 -3.49
C SER A 70 -6.68 6.13 -2.76
N SER A 71 -6.49 5.81 -1.47
CA SER A 71 -7.53 5.16 -0.66
C SER A 71 -8.82 5.97 -0.60
N THR A 72 -8.73 7.29 -0.37
CA THR A 72 -9.91 8.17 -0.36
C THR A 72 -10.62 8.19 -1.71
N SER A 73 -9.87 8.27 -2.82
CA SER A 73 -10.42 8.25 -4.17
C SER A 73 -11.14 6.94 -4.46
N ILE A 74 -10.55 5.80 -4.08
CA ILE A 74 -11.20 4.48 -4.21
C ILE A 74 -12.49 4.42 -3.39
N CYS A 75 -12.48 4.87 -2.13
CA CYS A 75 -13.68 4.91 -1.30
C CYS A 75 -14.79 5.78 -1.91
N TYR A 76 -14.44 6.95 -2.45
CA TYR A 76 -15.39 7.82 -3.14
C TYR A 76 -16.08 7.08 -4.29
N TRP A 77 -15.31 6.44 -5.17
CA TRP A 77 -15.85 5.72 -6.32
C TRP A 77 -16.68 4.48 -5.92
N ILE A 78 -16.33 3.81 -4.82
CA ILE A 78 -17.16 2.73 -4.27
C ILE A 78 -18.51 3.27 -3.78
N ILE A 79 -18.52 4.40 -3.06
CA ILE A 79 -19.76 5.02 -2.59
C ILE A 79 -20.62 5.47 -3.78
N GLU A 80 -20.00 6.06 -4.80
CA GLU A 80 -20.69 6.44 -6.04
C GLU A 80 -21.29 5.22 -6.76
N TYR A 81 -20.55 4.12 -6.85
CA TYR A 81 -21.07 2.87 -7.37
C TYR A 81 -22.29 2.38 -6.57
N LEU A 82 -22.21 2.36 -5.23
CA LEU A 82 -23.29 1.94 -4.34
C LEU A 82 -24.52 2.85 -4.47
N ARG A 83 -24.32 4.16 -4.62
CA ARG A 83 -25.39 5.15 -4.83
C ARG A 83 -26.20 4.89 -6.09
N GLN A 84 -25.56 4.36 -7.13
CA GLN A 84 -26.19 4.04 -8.41
C GLN A 84 -26.93 2.69 -8.41
N GLN A 85 -26.79 1.87 -7.35
CA GLN A 85 -27.45 0.57 -7.29
C GLN A 85 -28.96 0.72 -6.99
N PRO A 86 -29.79 -0.26 -7.42
CA PRO A 86 -31.19 -0.29 -7.04
C PRO A 86 -31.36 -0.24 -5.52
N LYS A 87 -32.34 0.54 -5.02
CA LYS A 87 -32.56 0.77 -3.58
C LYS A 87 -32.75 -0.52 -2.75
N HIS A 88 -33.19 -1.60 -3.37
CA HIS A 88 -33.45 -2.89 -2.72
C HIS A 88 -32.39 -3.94 -3.03
N LYS A 89 -31.27 -3.57 -3.66
CA LYS A 89 -30.16 -4.48 -3.89
C LYS A 89 -29.56 -4.87 -2.54
N THR A 90 -29.56 -6.17 -2.25
CA THR A 90 -28.86 -6.74 -1.11
C THR A 90 -27.44 -7.12 -1.52
N PHE A 91 -26.49 -6.96 -0.61
CA PHE A 91 -25.10 -7.32 -0.82
C PHE A 91 -24.68 -8.40 0.16
N SER A 92 -23.80 -9.30 -0.29
CA SER A 92 -23.17 -10.27 0.59
C SER A 92 -22.05 -9.62 1.39
N ALA A 93 -22.00 -9.90 2.69
CA ALA A 93 -20.98 -9.37 3.59
C ALA A 93 -20.44 -10.45 4.54
N LEU A 94 -19.12 -10.41 4.77
CA LEU A 94 -18.44 -11.25 5.76
C LEU A 94 -18.26 -10.47 7.06
N VAL A 95 -18.77 -10.99 8.17
CA VAL A 95 -18.50 -10.43 9.50
C VAL A 95 -17.05 -10.71 9.89
N LEU A 96 -16.27 -9.65 10.10
CA LEU A 96 -14.86 -9.74 10.46
C LEU A 96 -14.66 -9.82 11.98
N ARG A 97 -15.36 -8.95 12.72
CA ARG A 97 -15.34 -8.88 14.19
C ARG A 97 -16.47 -8.00 14.71
N PHE A 98 -16.89 -8.20 15.96
CA PHE A 98 -17.73 -7.23 16.67
C PHE A 98 -16.86 -6.13 17.29
N ILE A 99 -17.20 -4.87 17.03
CA ILE A 99 -16.50 -3.69 17.56
C ILE A 99 -17.09 -3.31 18.92
N LYS A 100 -18.42 -3.35 19.02
CA LYS A 100 -19.23 -3.09 20.22
C LYS A 100 -20.44 -4.03 20.21
N ASP A 101 -21.24 -4.01 21.28
CA ASP A 101 -22.52 -4.70 21.27
C ASP A 101 -23.35 -4.26 20.05
N ARG A 102 -23.80 -5.24 19.27
CA ARG A 102 -24.53 -5.09 17.99
C ARG A 102 -23.86 -4.27 16.89
N VAL A 103 -22.58 -3.92 16.99
CA VAL A 103 -21.85 -3.23 15.90
C VAL A 103 -20.76 -4.14 15.37
N ALA A 104 -20.91 -4.61 14.14
CA ALA A 104 -19.95 -5.49 13.48
C ALA A 104 -19.14 -4.75 12.43
N ALA A 105 -17.83 -4.99 12.41
CA ALA A 105 -17.01 -4.74 11.23
C ALA A 105 -17.31 -5.83 10.20
N ILE A 106 -17.69 -5.43 9.00
CA ILE A 106 -17.99 -6.32 7.88
C ILE A 106 -17.09 -6.01 6.68
N LEU A 107 -16.91 -6.99 5.81
CA LEU A 107 -16.35 -6.85 4.47
C LEU A 107 -17.46 -7.08 3.45
N LEU A 108 -17.78 -6.06 2.67
CA LEU A 108 -18.70 -6.16 1.55
C LEU A 108 -18.02 -6.88 0.38
N MET A 109 -18.45 -8.10 0.07
CA MET A 109 -17.69 -9.02 -0.79
C MET A 109 -17.57 -8.54 -2.24
N GLU A 110 -18.62 -7.90 -2.78
CA GLU A 110 -18.64 -7.45 -4.18
C GLU A 110 -17.63 -6.33 -4.48
N VAL A 111 -17.35 -5.47 -3.50
CA VAL A 111 -16.53 -4.25 -3.70
C VAL A 111 -15.29 -4.21 -2.81
N GLY A 112 -15.09 -5.20 -1.94
CA GLY A 112 -13.95 -5.26 -1.01
C GLY A 112 -13.95 -4.15 0.04
N LEU A 113 -15.11 -3.52 0.32
CA LEU A 113 -15.23 -2.41 1.26
C LEU A 113 -15.38 -2.93 2.69
N GLN A 114 -14.50 -2.50 3.59
CA GLN A 114 -14.71 -2.69 5.02
C GLN A 114 -15.55 -1.56 5.59
N ALA A 115 -16.62 -1.90 6.31
CA ALA A 115 -17.53 -0.95 6.95
C ALA A 115 -18.00 -1.46 8.30
N SER A 116 -18.52 -0.57 9.15
CA SER A 116 -19.21 -0.94 10.38
C SER A 116 -20.71 -0.85 10.19
N VAL A 117 -21.43 -1.91 10.57
CA VAL A 117 -22.90 -1.94 10.51
C VAL A 117 -23.48 -2.32 11.85
N TRP A 118 -24.69 -1.83 12.11
CA TRP A 118 -25.50 -2.32 13.21
C TRP A 118 -26.16 -3.64 12.81
N VAL A 119 -26.12 -4.62 13.70
CA VAL A 119 -26.66 -5.96 13.47
C VAL A 119 -27.88 -6.15 14.35
N SER A 120 -29.04 -6.31 13.73
CA SER A 120 -30.26 -6.75 14.40
C SER A 120 -30.14 -8.22 14.79
N TYR A 121 -30.74 -8.62 15.92
CA TYR A 121 -31.07 -10.03 16.12
C TYR A 121 -32.05 -10.43 15.01
N LEU A 122 -31.57 -11.16 14.00
CA LEU A 122 -32.46 -11.94 13.15
C LEU A 122 -32.95 -13.10 14.02
N TYR A 123 -34.20 -13.05 14.45
CA TYR A 123 -34.92 -14.27 14.79
C TYR A 123 -34.90 -15.12 13.52
N VAL A 124 -34.17 -16.24 13.60
CA VAL A 124 -34.31 -17.36 12.66
C VAL A 124 -35.72 -17.92 12.79
#